data_AF-A0A1X0R652-F1
#
_entry.id   AF-A0A1X0R652-F1
#
_cell.length_a   1.000
_cell.length_b   1.000
_cell.length_c   1.000
_cell.angle_alpha   90.00
_cell.angle_beta   90.00
_cell.angle_gamma   90.00
#
_symmetry.space_group_name_H-M   'P 1'
#
loop_
_entity.id
_entity.type
_entity.pdbx_description
1 polymer ?
#
loop_
_entity_poly.entity_id
_entity_poly.type
_entity_poly.pdbx_seq_one_letter_code
_entity_poly.pdbx_strand_id
1 'polypeptide(L)' 'MKDSGANAKKFKAHSLQSAASTNAASLGVPIEQVKLHSNWSLMRNMIEKYCYRPRNKHERGSDIVNTVWRSYQEPHPRSE' A
#
# COMPACT_ATOMS: atom_id res chain seq x y z
N MET A 1 14.54 -4.88 14.32
CA MET A 1 13.95 -6.20 13.98
C MET A 1 14.31 -7.31 14.98
N LYS A 2 14.72 -7.02 16.22
CA LYS A 2 15.19 -8.08 17.14
C LYS A 2 14.08 -8.83 17.91
N ASP A 3 12.83 -8.35 17.88
CA ASP A 3 11.73 -8.92 18.69
C ASP A 3 10.39 -9.12 17.94
N SER A 4 10.41 -9.51 16.67
CA SER A 4 9.14 -9.72 15.94
C SER A 4 8.49 -11.09 16.15
N GLY A 5 9.10 -12.00 16.92
CA GLY A 5 8.64 -13.40 17.04
C GLY A 5 8.62 -14.17 15.71
N ALA A 6 9.14 -13.57 14.64
CA ALA A 6 9.08 -14.14 13.30
C ALA A 6 10.07 -15.29 13.20
N ASN A 7 9.57 -16.48 12.85
CA ASN A 7 10.42 -17.66 12.66
C ASN A 7 11.36 -17.44 11.46
N ALA A 8 12.59 -16.99 11.76
CA ALA A 8 13.63 -16.72 10.77
C ALA A 8 14.10 -17.98 10.02
N LYS A 9 13.81 -19.19 10.54
CA LYS A 9 14.05 -20.46 9.80
C LYS A 9 12.97 -20.70 8.74
N LYS A 10 11.74 -20.21 8.95
CA LYS A 10 10.60 -20.39 8.04
C LYS A 10 10.53 -19.28 6.98
N PHE A 11 10.84 -18.04 7.34
CA PHE A 11 10.72 -16.89 6.46
C PHE A 11 12.10 -16.31 6.14
N LYS A 12 12.44 -16.30 4.84
CA LYS A 12 13.69 -15.70 4.36
C LYS A 12 13.67 -14.18 4.58
N ALA A 13 14.85 -13.59 4.69
CA ALA A 13 15.02 -12.14 4.87
C ALA A 13 14.20 -11.31 3.87
N HIS A 14 14.14 -11.76 2.61
CA HIS A 14 13.35 -11.11 1.57
C HIS A 14 11.84 -11.06 1.89
N SER A 15 11.26 -12.14 2.42
CA SER A 15 9.84 -12.20 2.81
C SER A 15 9.54 -11.27 3.98
N LEU A 16 10.45 -11.17 4.95
CA LEU A 16 10.33 -10.25 6.08
C LEU A 16 10.41 -8.79 5.64
N GLN A 17 11.31 -8.48 4.70
CA GLN A 17 11.44 -7.14 4.13
C GLN A 17 10.18 -6.72 3.38
N SER A 18 9.60 -7.61 2.57
CA SER A 18 8.33 -7.35 1.88
C SER A 18 7.19 -7.11 2.88
N ALA A 19 7.06 -7.96 3.90
CA ALA A 19 6.02 -7.81 4.93
C ALA A 19 6.16 -6.49 5.71
N ALA A 20 7.38 -6.14 6.11
CA ALA A 20 7.67 -4.89 6.80
C ALA A 20 7.37 -3.66 5.93
N SER A 21 7.75 -3.70 4.65
CA SER A 21 7.48 -2.62 3.70
C SER A 21 5.98 -2.40 3.49
N THR A 22 5.22 -3.49 3.37
CA THR A 22 3.75 -3.44 3.26
C THR A 22 3.10 -2.88 4.51
N ASN A 23 3.58 -3.27 5.69
CA ASN A 23 3.06 -2.74 6.95
C ASN A 23 3.34 -1.23 7.07
N ALA A 24 4.57 -0.79 6.79
CA ALA A 24 4.93 0.62 6.82
C ALA A 24 4.07 1.46 5.85
N ALA A 25 3.92 1.00 4.61
CA ALA A 25 3.06 1.67 3.64
C ALA A 25 1.58 1.66 4.04
N SER A 26 1.10 0.62 4.71
CA SER A 26 -0.28 0.55 5.23
C SER A 26 -0.52 1.52 6.40
N LEU A 27 0.52 1.82 7.18
CA LEU A 27 0.51 2.84 8.23
C LEU A 27 0.68 4.28 7.70
N GLY A 28 0.72 4.45 6.37
CA GLY A 28 0.83 5.77 5.73
C GLY A 28 2.27 6.30 5.59
N VAL A 29 3.29 5.47 5.86
CA VAL A 29 4.69 5.88 5.63
C VAL A 29 4.91 6.06 4.11
N PRO A 30 5.47 7.21 3.67
CA PRO A 30 5.77 7.44 2.27
C PRO A 30 6.66 6.34 1.68
N ILE A 31 6.34 5.89 0.46
CA ILE A 31 7.04 4.78 -0.17
C ILE A 31 8.55 5.05 -0.35
N GLU A 32 8.90 6.31 -0.57
CA GLU A 32 10.28 6.78 -0.70
C GLU A 32 11.07 6.59 0.60
N GLN A 33 10.45 6.87 1.75
CA GLN A 33 11.05 6.66 3.07
C GLN A 33 11.27 5.16 3.32
N VAL A 34 10.35 4.30 2.88
CA VAL A 34 10.50 2.84 2.97
C VAL A 34 11.65 2.34 2.06
N LYS A 35 11.78 2.91 0.86
CA LYS A 35 12.89 2.62 -0.07
C LYS A 35 14.24 3.05 0.52
N LEU A 36 14.33 4.27 1.06
CA LEU A 36 15.55 4.78 1.70
C LEU A 36 15.95 3.92 2.91
N HIS A 37 15.01 3.57 3.79
CA HIS A 37 15.27 2.69 4.92
C HIS A 37 15.78 1.29 4.50
N SER A 38 15.35 0.83 3.33
CA SER A 38 15.74 -0.46 2.76
C SER A 38 16.99 -0.40 1.87
N ASN A 39 17.65 0.77 1.75
CA ASN A 39 18.74 1.02 0.80
C ASN A 39 18.37 0.70 -0.66
N TRP A 40 17.11 0.93 -1.03
CA TRP A 40 16.63 0.73 -2.39
C TRP A 40 16.67 2.03 -3.18
N SER A 41 16.95 1.91 -4.49
CA SER A 41 16.82 3.03 -5.41
C SER A 41 15.38 3.54 -5.42
N LEU A 42 15.21 4.86 -5.36
CA LEU A 42 13.92 5.53 -5.45
C LEU A 42 13.21 5.26 -6.79
N MET A 43 13.99 5.12 -7.86
CA MET A 43 13.49 4.79 -9.20
C MET A 43 12.98 3.34 -9.32
N ARG A 44 13.26 2.48 -8.33
CA ARG A 44 12.87 1.07 -8.38
C ARG A 44 11.38 0.94 -8.03
N ASN A 45 10.61 0.35 -8.94
CA ASN A 45 9.18 0.07 -8.73
C ASN A 45 8.90 -1.21 -7.92
N MET A 46 9.91 -1.71 -7.17
CA MET A 46 9.83 -3.03 -6.54
C MET A 46 8.82 -3.08 -5.40
N ILE A 47 8.65 -1.97 -4.67
CA ILE A 47 7.64 -1.94 -3.60
C ILE A 47 6.26 -1.91 -4.24
N GLU A 48 6.02 -1.04 -5.23
CA GLU A 48 4.72 -0.95 -5.90
C GLU A 48 4.33 -2.26 -6.61
N LYS A 49 5.29 -2.95 -7.25
CA LYS A 49 5.02 -4.17 -8.03
C LYS A 49 4.96 -5.45 -7.21
N TYR A 50 5.86 -5.63 -6.25
CA TYR A 50 6.08 -6.95 -5.63
C TYR A 50 5.76 -7.00 -4.15
N CYS A 51 5.91 -5.88 -3.43
CA CYS A 51 5.74 -5.88 -1.97
C CYS A 51 4.34 -5.40 -1.60
N TYR A 52 3.84 -4.33 -2.23
CA TYR A 52 2.59 -3.68 -1.88
C TYR A 52 1.37 -4.50 -2.29
N ARG A 53 0.93 -5.36 -1.36
CA ARG A 53 -0.31 -6.14 -1.47
C ARG A 53 -1.22 -5.81 -0.28
N PRO A 54 -1.97 -4.69 -0.36
CA PRO A 54 -2.90 -4.33 0.70
C PRO A 54 -3.98 -5.41 0.84
N ARG A 55 -4.25 -5.82 2.09
CA ARG A 55 -5.23 -6.87 2.38
C ARG A 55 -6.66 -6.47 1.98
N ASN A 56 -6.93 -5.17 1.96
CA ASN A 56 -8.21 -4.55 1.62
C ASN A 56 -8.26 -4.01 0.16
N LYS A 57 -7.55 -4.64 -0.78
CA LYS A 57 -7.51 -4.18 -2.19
C LYS A 57 -8.90 -4.04 -2.84
N HIS A 58 -9.85 -4.89 -2.44
CA HIS A 58 -11.22 -4.87 -2.96
C HIS A 58 -12.02 -3.69 -2.40
N GLU A 59 -11.92 -3.47 -1.09
CA GLU A 59 -12.57 -2.33 -0.41
C GLU A 59 -12.06 -1.00 -0.97
N ARG A 60 -10.74 -0.82 -1.11
CA ARG A 60 -10.17 0.39 -1.73
C ARG A 60 -10.60 0.56 -3.18
N GLY A 61 -10.75 -0.52 -3.93
CA GLY A 61 -11.30 -0.48 -5.29
C GLY A 61 -12.73 0.06 -5.30
N SER A 62 -13.58 -0.46 -4.40
CA SER A 62 -14.95 0.02 -4.22
C SER A 62 -15.00 1.49 -3.79
N ASP A 63 -14.14 1.92 -2.87
CA ASP A 63 -14.09 3.33 -2.43
C ASP A 63 -13.71 4.28 -3.56
N ILE A 64 -12.76 3.89 -4.42
CA ILE A 64 -12.37 4.68 -5.60
C ILE A 64 -13.55 4.79 -6.58
N VAL A 65 -14.19 3.67 -6.90
CA VAL A 65 -15.36 3.66 -7.80
C VAL A 65 -16.48 4.53 -7.23
N ASN A 66 -16.81 4.36 -5.95
CA ASN A 66 -17.83 5.14 -5.28
C ASN A 66 -17.50 6.64 -5.26
N THR A 67 -16.25 7.01 -5.00
CA THR A 67 -15.81 8.42 -5.00
C THR A 67 -16.00 9.05 -6.38
N VAL A 68 -15.53 8.37 -7.43
CA VAL A 68 -15.61 8.92 -8.80
C VAL A 68 -17.07 8.96 -9.29
N TRP A 69 -17.91 7.99 -8.93
CA TRP A 69 -19.30 7.93 -9.41
C TRP A 69 -20.20 8.89 -8.62
N ARG A 70 -19.91 9.10 -7.34
CA ARG A 70 -20.60 10.09 -6.49
C ARG A 70 -20.37 11.52 -6.95
N SER A 71 -19.20 11.84 -7.55
CA SER A 71 -18.98 13.17 -8.15
C SER A 71 -19.80 13.45 -9.41
N TYR A 72 -20.41 12.44 -10.04
CA TYR A 72 -21.33 12.61 -11.17
C TYR A 72 -22.81 12.71 -10.75
N GLN A 73 -23.10 12.65 -9.45
CA GLN A 73 -24.45 12.74 -8.89
C GLN A 73 -24.76 14.11 -8.27
N GLU A 74 -24.01 15.16 -8.62
CA GLU A 74 -24.49 16.52 -8.35
C GLU A 74 -25.88 16.69 -8.99
N PRO A 75 -26.90 17.14 -8.24
CA PRO A 75 -28.23 17.34 -8.79
C PRO A 75 -28.13 18.43 -9.86
N HIS A 76 -28.36 18.07 -11.12
CA HIS A 76 -28.62 19.06 -12.16
C HIS A 76 -29.71 20.01 -11.62
N PRO A 77 -29.46 21.33 -11.53
CA PRO A 77 -30.54 22.26 -11.22
C PRO A 77 -31.56 22.11 -12.35
N ARG A 78 -32.74 21.56 -12.02
CA ARG A 78 -33.88 21.55 -12.92
C ARG A 78 -34.26 23.02 -13.09
N SER A 79 -33.86 23.59 -14.21
CA SER A 79 -34.35 24.89 -14.66
C SER A 79 -35.86 24.80 -14.78
N GLU A 80 -36.59 25.55 -13.95
CA GLU A 80 -38.00 25.89 -14.17
C GLU A 80 -38.13 26.91 -15.30
#